data_AF-A0A100XZ67-F1
#
_entry.id   AF-A0A100XZ67-F1
#
_cell.length_a   1.000
_cell.length_b   1.000
_cell.length_c   1.000
_cell.angle_alpha   90.00
_cell.angle_beta   90.00
_cell.angle_gamma   90.00
#
_symmetry.space_group_name_H-M   'P 1'
#
loop_
_entity.id
_entity.type
_entity.pdbx_description
1 polymer ?
#
loop_
_entity_poly.entity_id
_entity_poly.type
_entity_poly.pdbx_seq_one_letter_code
_entity_poly.pdbx_strand_id
1 'polypeptide(L)'
;MKWKDWTRLPDVDDVRFKALRTLAFDEQAKDKDVNAIDIVYLLDIIQTFRTLAPARVMLFFLQRDNEWSTWDAISTYLQEKYGYAESTINGNIAQALRKLCEFDGDRLRLRPEVYSKAVEILENESVAREYAERFDRVVEEWLEAHGYYEDSDDEEDEGEVEDSEEEREDSEPSVELVLRNGSRVRIVLEVVVKNIRFEVV
;
A
#
# COMPACT_ATOMS: atom_id res chain seq x y z
N MET A 1 -23.76 17.78 -18.07
CA MET A 1 -23.55 16.55 -17.27
C MET A 1 -23.02 17.00 -15.91
N LYS A 2 -23.68 16.64 -14.80
CA LYS A 2 -23.20 17.00 -13.44
C LYS A 2 -22.21 15.94 -13.00
N TRP A 3 -21.02 16.38 -12.63
CA TRP A 3 -19.92 15.56 -12.16
C TRP A 3 -20.35 14.81 -10.89
N LYS A 4 -20.00 13.53 -10.73
CA LYS A 4 -20.17 12.85 -9.43
C LYS A 4 -19.02 13.29 -8.51
N ASP A 5 -19.38 13.96 -7.41
CA ASP A 5 -18.42 14.50 -6.45
C ASP A 5 -17.86 13.41 -5.54
N TRP A 6 -16.89 12.66 -6.06
CA TRP A 6 -16.13 11.65 -5.31
C TRP A 6 -14.97 12.25 -4.51
N THR A 7 -14.87 13.57 -4.39
CA THR A 7 -13.78 14.22 -3.65
C THR A 7 -13.87 14.00 -2.15
N ARG A 8 -15.06 13.63 -1.65
CA ARG A 8 -15.35 13.27 -0.25
C ARG A 8 -14.91 11.87 0.17
N LEU A 9 -14.20 11.12 -0.68
CA LEU A 9 -13.58 9.83 -0.32
C LEU A 9 -12.07 9.95 0.03
N PRO A 10 -11.63 10.81 0.98
CA PRO A 10 -10.22 10.90 1.34
C PRO A 10 -9.81 9.99 2.50
N ASP A 11 -10.76 9.31 3.17
CA ASP A 11 -10.44 8.56 4.38
C ASP A 11 -9.99 7.13 4.05
N VAL A 12 -8.81 6.76 4.57
CA VAL A 12 -8.27 5.40 4.45
C VAL A 12 -9.17 4.40 5.18
N ASP A 13 -9.96 4.87 6.15
CA ASP A 13 -10.91 4.08 6.92
C ASP A 13 -12.29 3.91 6.29
N ASP A 14 -12.60 4.62 5.21
CA ASP A 14 -13.86 4.44 4.48
C ASP A 14 -13.93 3.05 3.82
N VAL A 15 -15.06 2.36 4.02
CA VAL A 15 -15.29 1.00 3.49
C VAL A 15 -15.13 0.94 1.96
N ARG A 16 -15.61 1.95 1.22
CA ARG A 16 -15.46 1.99 -0.24
C ARG A 16 -14.01 2.17 -0.63
N PHE A 17 -13.25 2.95 0.14
CA PHE A 17 -11.82 3.12 -0.14
C PHE A 17 -11.02 1.84 0.18
N LYS A 18 -11.33 1.14 1.28
CA LYS A 18 -10.79 -0.20 1.55
C LYS A 18 -11.14 -1.21 0.45
N ALA A 19 -12.37 -1.15 -0.07
CA ALA A 19 -12.79 -1.97 -1.20
C ALA A 19 -11.99 -1.66 -2.48
N LEU A 20 -11.77 -0.38 -2.81
CA LEU A 20 -10.94 0.03 -3.96
C LEU A 20 -9.48 -0.42 -3.80
N ARG A 21 -8.92 -0.35 -2.59
CA ARG A 21 -7.58 -0.89 -2.27
C ARG A 21 -7.51 -2.39 -2.54
N THR A 22 -8.54 -3.12 -2.14
CA THR A 22 -8.64 -4.56 -2.38
C THR A 22 -8.73 -4.88 -3.87
N LEU A 23 -9.61 -4.19 -4.61
CA LEU A 23 -9.71 -4.35 -6.06
C LEU A 23 -8.37 -4.04 -6.75
N ALA A 24 -7.70 -2.97 -6.35
CA ALA A 24 -6.43 -2.60 -6.95
C ALA A 24 -5.35 -3.66 -6.72
N PHE A 25 -5.31 -4.26 -5.53
CA PHE A 25 -4.41 -5.35 -5.23
C PHE A 25 -4.76 -6.60 -6.03
N ASP A 26 -6.02 -7.01 -6.05
CA ASP A 26 -6.51 -8.18 -6.79
C ASP A 26 -6.15 -8.09 -8.29
N GLU A 27 -6.35 -6.93 -8.92
CA GLU A 27 -5.99 -6.71 -10.33
C GLU A 27 -4.47 -6.75 -10.58
N GLN A 28 -3.64 -6.41 -9.57
CA GLN A 28 -2.18 -6.52 -9.67
C GLN A 28 -1.66 -7.92 -9.32
N ALA A 29 -2.37 -8.64 -8.46
CA ALA A 29 -2.05 -9.97 -7.96
C ALA A 29 -2.32 -11.09 -8.97
N LYS A 30 -3.13 -10.83 -10.01
CA LYS A 30 -3.44 -11.78 -11.08
C LYS A 30 -2.24 -12.23 -11.91
N ASP A 31 -1.12 -11.50 -11.87
CA ASP A 31 0.07 -11.84 -12.62
C ASP A 31 1.13 -12.46 -11.72
N LYS A 32 1.69 -13.60 -12.14
CA LYS A 32 2.66 -14.40 -11.36
C LYS A 32 4.07 -13.81 -11.34
N ASP A 33 4.31 -12.73 -12.09
CA ASP A 33 5.63 -12.11 -12.27
C ASP A 33 6.00 -11.16 -11.12
N VAL A 34 5.88 -11.61 -9.88
CA VAL A 34 6.45 -10.88 -8.74
C VAL A 34 7.72 -11.59 -8.31
N ASN A 35 8.85 -11.04 -8.74
CA ASN A 35 10.16 -11.43 -8.25
C ASN A 35 10.18 -11.31 -6.72
N ALA A 36 10.79 -12.28 -6.04
CA ALA A 36 10.94 -12.34 -4.60
C ALA A 36 11.43 -10.99 -4.03
N ILE A 37 10.55 -10.30 -3.30
CA ILE A 37 10.85 -9.11 -2.51
C ILE A 37 11.04 -9.57 -1.06
N ASP A 38 12.02 -9.00 -0.36
CA ASP A 38 12.26 -9.20 1.08
C ASP A 38 10.97 -8.96 1.90
N ILE A 39 10.59 -9.94 2.73
CA ILE A 39 9.35 -9.97 3.54
C ILE A 39 9.17 -8.71 4.39
N VAL A 40 10.26 -8.17 4.96
CA VAL A 40 10.17 -7.01 5.86
C VAL A 40 9.75 -5.75 5.10
N TYR A 41 10.17 -5.62 3.84
CA TYR A 41 9.76 -4.54 2.93
C TYR A 41 8.45 -4.84 2.21
N LEU A 42 8.07 -6.12 2.12
CA LEU A 42 6.93 -6.59 1.34
C LEU A 42 5.60 -6.04 1.86
N LEU A 43 5.39 -6.01 3.18
CA LEU A 43 4.13 -5.53 3.75
C LEU A 43 3.92 -4.02 3.53
N ASP A 44 4.96 -3.20 3.71
CA ASP A 44 4.87 -1.76 3.40
C ASP A 44 4.67 -1.53 1.89
N ILE A 45 5.32 -2.34 1.05
CA ILE A 45 5.12 -2.29 -0.40
C ILE A 45 3.68 -2.67 -0.79
N ILE A 46 3.11 -3.69 -0.16
CA ILE A 46 1.72 -4.10 -0.38
C ILE A 46 0.76 -2.99 0.07
N GLN A 47 0.94 -2.48 1.29
CA GLN A 47 0.04 -1.50 1.90
C GLN A 47 0.09 -0.13 1.22
N THR A 48 1.26 0.28 0.71
CA THR A 48 1.44 1.60 0.12
C THR A 48 1.37 1.56 -1.40
N PHE A 49 2.12 0.66 -2.03
CA PHE A 49 2.35 0.70 -3.48
C PHE A 49 1.50 -0.24 -4.30
N ARG A 50 1.05 -1.36 -3.74
CA ARG A 50 0.12 -2.28 -4.44
C ARG A 50 -1.34 -2.02 -4.11
N THR A 51 -1.64 -1.18 -3.11
CA THR A 51 -3.03 -0.94 -2.68
C THR A 51 -3.37 0.54 -2.69
N LEU A 52 -2.74 1.35 -1.82
CA LEU A 52 -3.13 2.73 -1.59
C LEU A 52 -2.94 3.64 -2.82
N ALA A 53 -1.73 3.68 -3.37
CA ALA A 53 -1.45 4.50 -4.55
C ALA A 53 -2.27 4.07 -5.78
N PRO A 54 -2.35 2.76 -6.12
CA PRO A 54 -3.23 2.25 -7.17
C PRO A 54 -4.71 2.61 -6.99
N ALA A 55 -5.27 2.51 -5.79
CA ALA A 55 -6.65 2.94 -5.50
C ALA A 55 -6.86 4.44 -5.74
N ARG A 56 -5.86 5.28 -5.42
CA ARG A 56 -5.90 6.72 -5.70
C ARG A 56 -5.87 7.01 -7.20
N VAL A 57 -5.20 6.18 -7.99
CA VAL A 57 -5.27 6.28 -9.46
C VAL A 57 -6.64 5.86 -9.97
N MET A 58 -7.26 4.82 -9.41
CA MET A 58 -8.66 4.50 -9.76
C MET A 58 -9.60 5.68 -9.47
N LEU A 59 -9.45 6.35 -8.33
CA LEU A 59 -10.22 7.56 -7.99
C LEU A 59 -10.02 8.68 -9.01
N PHE A 60 -8.81 8.88 -9.53
CA PHE A 60 -8.55 9.87 -10.57
C PHE A 60 -9.45 9.64 -11.79
N PHE A 61 -9.52 8.40 -12.29
CA PHE A 61 -10.33 8.06 -13.45
C PHE A 61 -11.83 8.07 -13.16
N LEU A 62 -12.24 7.62 -11.96
CA LEU A 62 -13.65 7.67 -11.52
C LEU A 62 -14.20 9.10 -11.44
N GLN A 63 -13.36 10.07 -11.06
CA GLN A 63 -13.72 11.50 -11.05
C GLN A 63 -13.85 12.11 -12.44
N ARG A 64 -13.35 11.41 -13.47
CA ARG A 64 -13.26 11.88 -14.86
C ARG A 64 -14.01 10.98 -15.84
N ASP A 65 -14.98 10.20 -15.35
CA ASP A 65 -15.79 9.28 -16.15
C ASP A 65 -14.95 8.35 -17.08
N ASN A 66 -13.77 7.94 -16.59
CA ASN A 66 -12.78 7.13 -17.31
C ASN A 66 -12.32 7.69 -18.67
N GLU A 67 -12.32 9.02 -18.82
CA GLU A 67 -11.77 9.68 -20.00
C GLU A 67 -10.25 9.44 -20.13
N TRP A 68 -9.81 9.27 -21.39
CA TRP A 68 -8.39 9.18 -21.74
C TRP A 68 -7.60 10.35 -21.17
N SER A 69 -6.58 10.04 -20.37
CA SER A 69 -5.77 11.04 -19.67
C SER A 69 -4.28 10.77 -19.91
N THR A 70 -3.47 11.83 -19.86
CA THR A 70 -2.02 11.69 -20.01
C THR A 70 -1.38 11.22 -18.72
N TRP A 71 -0.21 10.59 -18.83
CA TRP A 71 0.63 10.24 -17.67
C TRP A 71 0.95 11.46 -16.79
N ASP A 72 1.22 12.60 -17.43
CA ASP A 72 1.51 13.86 -16.75
C ASP A 72 0.35 14.30 -15.85
N ALA A 73 -0.90 14.26 -16.35
CA ALA A 73 -2.08 14.63 -15.57
C ALA A 73 -2.28 13.75 -14.33
N ILE A 74 -1.99 12.45 -14.45
CA ILE A 74 -2.06 11.50 -13.33
C ILE A 74 -0.95 11.79 -12.33
N SER A 75 0.26 12.04 -12.83
CA SER A 75 1.43 12.35 -12.01
C SER A 75 1.21 13.63 -11.20
N THR A 76 0.77 14.71 -11.85
CA THR A 76 0.41 15.98 -11.19
C THR A 76 -0.67 15.76 -10.13
N TYR A 77 -1.73 15.03 -10.45
CA TYR A 77 -2.78 14.71 -9.48
C TYR A 77 -2.25 14.00 -8.24
N LEU A 78 -1.38 13.00 -8.42
CA LEU A 78 -0.79 12.24 -7.32
C LEU A 78 0.18 13.08 -6.48
N GLN A 79 0.96 13.96 -7.10
CA GLN A 79 1.87 14.87 -6.41
C GLN A 79 1.10 15.92 -5.62
N GLU A 80 0.19 16.65 -6.27
CA GLU A 80 -0.49 17.80 -5.68
C GLU A 80 -1.49 17.39 -4.61
N LYS A 81 -2.25 16.31 -4.85
CA LYS A 81 -3.33 15.90 -3.93
C LYS A 81 -2.84 15.02 -2.79
N TYR A 82 -1.81 14.22 -3.02
CA TYR A 82 -1.38 13.18 -2.07
C TYR A 82 0.10 13.26 -1.68
N GLY A 83 0.87 14.18 -2.26
CA GLY A 83 2.27 14.41 -1.88
C GLY A 83 3.22 13.27 -2.28
N TYR A 84 2.86 12.46 -3.28
CA TYR A 84 3.74 11.39 -3.74
C TYR A 84 5.02 11.96 -4.38
N ALA A 85 6.17 11.38 -4.03
CA ALA A 85 7.44 11.72 -4.66
C ALA A 85 7.46 11.23 -6.11
N GLU A 86 8.18 11.95 -6.97
CA GLU A 86 8.34 11.59 -8.40
C GLU A 86 8.92 10.18 -8.58
N SER A 87 9.89 9.78 -7.74
CA SER A 87 10.47 8.43 -7.75
C SER A 87 9.44 7.34 -7.47
N THR A 88 8.48 7.59 -6.57
CA THR A 88 7.38 6.67 -6.28
C THR A 88 6.44 6.52 -7.48
N ILE A 89 6.14 7.65 -8.14
CA ILE A 89 5.24 7.69 -9.29
C ILE A 89 5.86 6.94 -10.46
N ASN A 90 7.10 7.28 -10.83
CA ASN A 90 7.81 6.67 -11.96
C ASN A 90 8.22 5.21 -11.72
N GLY A 91 8.29 4.76 -10.46
CA GLY A 91 8.55 3.37 -10.10
C GLY A 91 7.25 2.56 -9.96
N ASN A 92 6.78 2.45 -8.72
CA ASN A 92 5.75 1.48 -8.37
C ASN A 92 4.37 1.81 -8.97
N ILE A 93 4.01 3.10 -9.05
CA ILE A 93 2.70 3.49 -9.60
C ILE A 93 2.66 3.25 -11.12
N ALA A 94 3.76 3.50 -11.82
CA ALA A 94 3.88 3.18 -13.24
C ALA A 94 3.69 1.67 -13.51
N GLN A 95 4.19 0.79 -12.62
CA GLN A 95 3.96 -0.65 -12.72
C GLN A 95 2.49 -1.02 -12.50
N ALA A 96 1.86 -0.47 -11.45
CA ALA A 96 0.44 -0.69 -11.18
C ALA A 96 -0.43 -0.26 -12.37
N LEU A 97 -0.10 0.86 -13.02
CA LEU A 97 -0.85 1.34 -14.16
C LEU A 97 -0.84 0.40 -15.36
N ARG A 98 0.24 -0.35 -15.59
CA ARG A 98 0.28 -1.36 -16.66
C ARG A 98 -0.76 -2.47 -16.44
N LYS A 99 -1.11 -2.74 -15.19
CA LYS A 99 -2.12 -3.73 -14.82
C LYS A 99 -3.53 -3.15 -14.86
N LEU A 100 -3.71 -1.95 -14.32
CA LEU A 100 -5.03 -1.32 -14.17
C LEU A 100 -5.57 -0.64 -15.43
N CYS A 101 -4.68 -0.19 -16.32
CA CYS A 101 -5.05 0.61 -17.48
C CYS A 101 -4.86 -0.09 -18.81
N GLU A 102 -5.57 0.43 -19.80
CA GLU A 102 -5.24 0.27 -21.22
C GLU A 102 -4.58 1.55 -21.74
N PHE A 103 -3.80 1.41 -22.81
CA PHE A 103 -2.93 2.46 -23.33
C PHE A 103 -3.27 2.75 -24.80
N ASP A 104 -3.28 4.03 -25.14
CA ASP A 104 -3.37 4.56 -26.51
C ASP A 104 -2.31 5.66 -26.68
N GLY A 105 -1.12 5.25 -27.12
CA GLY A 105 0.05 6.12 -27.16
C GLY A 105 0.49 6.58 -25.77
N ASP A 106 0.44 7.89 -25.53
CA ASP A 106 0.75 8.54 -24.24
C ASP A 106 -0.46 8.66 -23.31
N ARG A 107 -1.63 8.22 -23.77
CA ARG A 107 -2.88 8.27 -23.03
C ARG A 107 -3.19 6.92 -22.40
N LEU A 108 -3.81 6.99 -21.24
CA LEU A 108 -4.27 5.84 -20.50
C LEU A 108 -5.64 6.12 -19.88
N ARG A 109 -6.38 5.03 -19.67
CA ARG A 109 -7.62 4.98 -18.88
C ARG A 109 -7.71 3.63 -18.20
N LEU A 110 -8.53 3.50 -17.15
CA LEU A 110 -8.78 2.19 -16.55
C LEU A 110 -9.36 1.25 -17.60
N ARG A 111 -8.95 -0.01 -17.56
CA ARG A 111 -9.56 -1.04 -18.39
C ARG A 111 -11.06 -1.10 -18.11
N PRO A 112 -11.92 -1.33 -19.12
CA PRO A 112 -13.38 -1.30 -18.94
C PRO A 112 -13.88 -2.19 -17.79
N GLU A 113 -13.32 -3.38 -17.63
CA GLU A 113 -13.66 -4.31 -16.55
C GLU A 113 -13.26 -3.80 -15.17
N VAL A 114 -12.11 -3.13 -15.05
CA VAL A 114 -11.63 -2.54 -13.79
C VAL A 114 -12.49 -1.32 -13.44
N TYR A 115 -12.79 -0.47 -14.42
CA TYR A 115 -13.65 0.69 -14.24
C TYR A 115 -15.06 0.30 -13.81
N SER A 116 -15.67 -0.69 -14.47
CA SER A 116 -17.03 -1.15 -14.13
C SER A 116 -17.13 -1.64 -12.69
N LYS A 117 -16.17 -2.46 -12.23
CA LYS A 117 -16.11 -2.93 -10.84
C LYS A 117 -15.89 -1.78 -9.86
N ALA A 118 -15.01 -0.84 -10.18
CA ALA A 118 -14.73 0.30 -9.32
C ALA A 118 -15.96 1.21 -9.17
N VAL A 119 -16.75 1.41 -10.24
CA VAL A 119 -18.04 2.10 -10.18
C VAL A 119 -19.03 1.33 -9.31
N GLU A 120 -19.15 0.01 -9.49
CA GLU A 120 -20.04 -0.84 -8.69
C GLU A 120 -19.72 -0.76 -7.20
N ILE A 121 -18.44 -0.82 -6.81
CA ILE A 121 -17.97 -0.64 -5.44
C ILE A 121 -18.43 0.71 -4.88
N LEU A 122 -18.32 1.79 -5.66
CA LEU A 122 -18.71 3.12 -5.18
C LEU A 122 -20.23 3.26 -5.01
N GLU A 123 -21.00 2.62 -5.88
CA GLU A 123 -22.46 2.76 -5.92
C GLU A 123 -23.20 1.77 -5.01
N ASN A 124 -22.60 0.62 -4.71
CA ASN A 124 -23.21 -0.46 -3.95
C ASN A 124 -22.44 -0.73 -2.65
N GLU A 125 -23.01 -0.30 -1.52
CA GLU A 125 -22.38 -0.48 -0.20
C GLU A 125 -22.20 -1.96 0.17
N SER A 126 -23.08 -2.85 -0.27
CA SER A 126 -22.94 -4.29 0.00
C SER A 126 -21.72 -4.86 -0.71
N VAL A 127 -21.50 -4.47 -1.96
CA VAL A 127 -20.32 -4.89 -2.75
C VAL A 127 -19.05 -4.27 -2.16
N ALA A 128 -19.11 -3.01 -1.73
CA ALA A 128 -17.99 -2.37 -1.04
C ALA A 128 -17.59 -3.12 0.22
N ARG A 129 -18.55 -3.51 1.07
CA ARG A 129 -18.25 -4.29 2.29
C ARG A 129 -17.63 -5.64 1.96
N GLU A 130 -18.21 -6.38 1.00
CA GLU A 130 -17.67 -7.67 0.58
C GLU A 130 -16.20 -7.55 0.13
N TYR A 131 -15.89 -6.55 -0.69
CA TYR A 131 -14.50 -6.31 -1.11
C TYR A 131 -13.62 -5.88 0.06
N ALA A 132 -14.07 -4.98 0.93
CA ALA A 132 -13.28 -4.49 2.05
C ALA A 132 -12.93 -5.60 3.06
N GLU A 133 -13.88 -6.50 3.36
CA GLU A 133 -13.69 -7.62 4.29
C GLU A 133 -12.76 -8.70 3.71
N ARG A 134 -12.61 -8.77 2.39
CA ARG A 134 -11.73 -9.73 1.72
C ARG A 134 -10.26 -9.30 1.70
N PHE A 135 -9.94 -8.07 2.10
CA PHE A 135 -8.60 -7.50 1.93
C PHE A 135 -7.50 -8.41 2.50
N ASP A 136 -7.62 -8.75 3.78
CA ASP A 136 -6.61 -9.54 4.50
C ASP A 136 -6.45 -10.92 3.85
N ARG A 137 -7.56 -11.59 3.54
CA ARG A 137 -7.56 -12.91 2.88
C ARG A 137 -6.89 -12.88 1.50
N VAL A 138 -7.15 -11.86 0.68
CA VAL A 138 -6.54 -11.76 -0.65
C VAL A 138 -5.03 -11.52 -0.54
N VAL A 139 -4.59 -10.75 0.46
CA VAL A 139 -3.16 -10.57 0.73
C VAL A 139 -2.52 -11.88 1.20
N GLU A 140 -3.17 -12.61 2.12
CA GLU A 140 -2.71 -13.92 2.61
C GLU A 140 -2.60 -14.94 1.47
N GLU A 141 -3.67 -15.12 0.68
CA GLU A 141 -3.69 -16.02 -0.49
C GLU A 141 -2.56 -15.69 -1.48
N TRP A 142 -2.28 -14.39 -1.68
CA TRP A 142 -1.19 -13.96 -2.55
C TRP A 142 0.18 -14.26 -1.94
N LEU A 143 0.38 -14.02 -0.65
CA LEU A 143 1.62 -14.32 0.06
C LEU A 143 1.92 -15.83 0.06
N GLU A 144 0.91 -16.66 0.31
CA GLU A 144 1.00 -18.13 0.26
C GLU A 144 1.39 -18.60 -1.14
N ALA A 145 0.72 -18.09 -2.18
CA ALA A 145 1.02 -18.44 -3.57
C ALA A 145 2.44 -18.05 -4.03
N HIS A 146 3.11 -17.17 -3.30
CA HIS A 146 4.49 -16.73 -3.58
C HIS A 146 5.52 -17.31 -2.60
N GLY A 147 5.14 -18.31 -1.81
CA GLY A 147 6.07 -19.07 -0.94
C GLY A 147 6.49 -18.33 0.33
N TYR A 148 5.78 -17.26 0.72
CA TYR A 148 6.11 -16.50 1.93
C TYR A 148 5.64 -17.17 3.23
N TYR A 149 4.83 -18.23 3.11
CA TYR A 149 4.37 -19.09 4.20
C TYR A 149 4.77 -20.55 3.97
N GLU A 150 5.73 -20.86 3.08
CA GLU A 150 6.28 -22.21 3.03
C GLU A 150 6.99 -22.47 4.36
N ASP A 151 6.29 -23.22 5.21
CA ASP A 151 6.81 -23.82 6.43
C ASP A 151 8.10 -24.57 6.08
N SER A 152 9.12 -24.20 6.84
CA SER A 152 10.28 -25.00 7.12
C SER A 152 9.86 -26.38 7.64
N ASP A 153 9.64 -27.33 6.74
CA ASP A 153 9.60 -28.75 7.09
C ASP A 153 10.87 -29.45 6.56
N ASP A 154 11.71 -29.80 7.53
CA ASP A 154 12.68 -30.91 7.56
C ASP A 154 13.91 -30.90 6.63
N GLU A 155 14.99 -30.30 7.11
CA GLU A 155 16.24 -31.06 7.24
C GLU A 155 16.60 -31.18 8.74
N GLU A 156 16.12 -32.26 9.37
CA GLU A 156 16.77 -32.85 10.55
C GLU A 156 18.19 -33.26 10.13
N ASP A 157 19.16 -32.35 10.25
CA ASP A 157 20.57 -32.74 10.30
C ASP A 157 20.94 -32.94 11.76
N GLU A 158 20.93 -34.21 12.20
CA GLU A 158 21.58 -34.65 13.43
C GLU A 158 23.11 -34.44 13.31
N GLY A 159 23.54 -33.20 13.46
CA GLY A 159 24.95 -32.81 13.57
C GLY A 159 25.27 -32.44 15.02
N GLU A 160 26.09 -33.27 15.67
CA GLU A 160 26.54 -33.12 17.05
C GLU A 160 27.09 -31.72 17.40
N VAL A 161 26.82 -31.35 18.66
CA VAL A 161 27.14 -30.12 19.37
C VAL A 161 28.65 -29.84 19.44
N GLU A 162 29.07 -28.61 19.10
CA GLU A 162 30.23 -27.98 19.75
C GLU A 162 29.87 -26.58 20.26
N ASP A 163 29.58 -26.56 21.56
CA ASP A 163 29.92 -25.56 22.57
C ASP A 163 30.52 -24.22 22.09
N SER A 164 29.73 -23.14 22.18
CA SER A 164 30.27 -21.80 22.40
C SER A 164 29.26 -20.93 23.16
N GLU A 165 29.53 -20.75 24.45
CA GLU A 165 28.86 -19.84 25.38
C GLU A 165 28.94 -18.36 24.94
N GLU A 166 27.82 -17.65 25.16
CA GLU A 166 27.68 -16.21 25.46
C GLU A 166 28.27 -15.19 24.43
N GLU A 167 27.45 -14.31 23.85
CA GLU A 167 27.04 -13.06 24.49
C GLU A 167 25.65 -12.59 24.03
N ARG A 168 24.86 -12.11 25.00
CA ARG A 168 23.54 -11.50 24.82
C ARG A 168 23.69 -10.12 24.19
N GLU A 169 23.11 -9.89 23.02
CA GLU A 169 22.86 -8.53 22.54
C GLU A 169 21.59 -7.98 23.19
N ASP A 170 21.78 -7.18 24.24
CA ASP A 170 20.77 -6.28 24.78
C ASP A 170 20.28 -5.35 23.65
N SER A 171 19.07 -5.59 23.15
CA SER A 171 18.45 -4.73 22.14
C SER A 171 18.09 -3.37 22.75
N GLU A 172 18.82 -2.32 22.35
CA GLU A 172 18.51 -0.94 22.72
C GLU A 172 17.18 -0.48 22.10
N PRO A 173 16.34 0.29 22.82
CA PRO A 173 15.12 0.84 22.26
C PRO A 173 15.45 2.01 21.33
N SER A 174 15.18 1.87 20.04
CA SER A 174 15.29 2.97 19.07
C SER A 174 13.93 3.60 18.78
N VAL A 175 13.91 4.94 18.72
CA VAL A 175 12.74 5.74 18.33
C VAL A 175 13.15 6.59 17.14
N GLU A 176 12.49 6.40 16.00
CA GLU A 176 12.73 7.19 14.80
C GLU A 176 11.68 8.31 14.67
N LEU A 177 12.14 9.56 14.58
CA LEU A 177 11.31 10.75 14.42
C LEU A 177 11.57 11.37 13.04
N VAL A 178 10.55 11.33 12.18
CA VAL A 178 10.61 11.92 10.84
C VAL A 178 9.86 13.26 10.84
N LEU A 179 10.61 14.36 10.77
CA LEU A 179 10.04 15.71 10.60
C LEU A 179 9.98 16.08 9.12
N ARG A 180 8.79 16.42 8.63
CA ARG A 180 8.60 17.02 7.30
C ARG A 180 8.07 18.44 7.46
N ASN A 181 8.83 19.40 6.92
CA ASN A 181 8.53 20.83 6.75
C ASN A 181 8.52 21.72 8.01
N GLY A 182 9.61 22.48 8.19
CA GLY A 182 9.61 23.91 8.54
C GLY A 182 8.93 24.43 9.82
N SER A 183 8.35 23.60 10.69
CA SER A 183 7.68 24.05 11.91
C SER A 183 8.41 23.59 13.17
N ARG A 184 8.55 24.48 14.16
CA ARG A 184 9.05 24.14 15.49
C ARG A 184 8.02 23.23 16.19
N VAL A 185 8.37 21.96 16.35
CA VAL A 185 7.60 20.99 17.13
C VAL A 185 8.17 20.95 18.55
N ARG A 186 7.31 21.09 19.57
CA ARG A 186 7.66 20.82 20.97
C ARG A 186 7.13 19.44 21.32
N ILE A 187 8.03 18.48 21.50
CA ILE A 187 7.71 17.10 21.87
C ILE A 187 7.77 17.01 23.39
N VAL A 188 6.70 16.52 24.01
CA VAL A 188 6.67 16.19 25.44
C VAL A 188 6.63 14.67 25.54
N LEU A 189 7.74 14.08 25.97
CA LEU A 189 7.88 12.65 26.20
C LEU A 189 7.64 12.36 27.68
N GLU A 190 6.65 11.52 27.99
CA GLU A 190 6.49 10.95 29.31
C GLU A 190 7.17 9.57 29.32
N VAL A 191 8.38 9.50 29.87
CA VAL A 191 9.13 8.26 29.99
C VAL A 191 9.00 7.75 31.42
N VAL A 192 8.32 6.62 31.61
CA VAL A 192 8.24 5.95 32.91
C VAL A 192 9.43 5.00 33.05
N VAL A 193 10.57 5.53 33.50
CA VAL A 193 11.68 4.71 34.00
C VAL A 193 11.57 4.62 35.50
N LYS A 194 11.61 3.42 36.08
CA LYS A 194 11.77 3.30 37.54
C LYS A 194 13.08 3.97 37.95
N ASN A 195 12.98 5.01 38.77
CA ASN A 195 14.04 5.66 39.56
C ASN A 195 14.98 6.71 38.93
N ILE A 196 14.71 7.33 37.76
CA ILE A 196 15.41 8.58 37.39
C ILE A 196 14.46 9.54 36.65
N ARG A 197 14.46 10.82 37.05
CA ARG A 197 13.73 11.91 36.37
C ARG A 197 14.72 12.80 35.64
N PHE A 198 14.43 13.11 34.38
CA PHE A 198 15.11 14.16 33.62
C PHE A 198 14.10 15.27 33.27
N GLU A 199 14.58 16.51 33.34
CA GLU A 199 13.87 17.71 32.89
C GLU A 199 14.63 18.23 31.66
N VAL A 200 13.95 18.38 30.53
CA VAL A 200 14.54 18.92 29.30
C VAL A 200 13.94 20.31 29.08
N VAL A 201 14.79 21.35 29.16
CA VAL A 201 14.44 22.77 28.95
C VAL A 201 14.43 23.13 27.47
#